data_AF-A0A2D6LCM9-F1
#
_entry.id   AF-A0A2D6LCM9-F1
#
_cell.length_a   1.000
_cell.length_b   1.000
_cell.length_c   1.000
_cell.angle_alpha   90.00
_cell.angle_beta   90.00
_cell.angle_gamma   90.00
#
_symmetry.space_group_name_H-M   'P 1'
#
loop_
_entity.id
_entity.type
_entity.pdbx_description
1 polymer ?
#
loop_
_entity_poly.entity_id
_entity_poly.type
_entity_poly.pdbx_seq_one_letter_code
_entity_poly.pdbx_strand_id
1 'polypeptide(L)'
;MRALRSKKEKCFGTPYTDRRADERGKNMEILTEGTRDAQGEWNPKELPKPGVLFRNPLEWREILKSFFGPQGSLIRTAKFLALTALVWYFLTPSLEQTTTLRVGWILLVYLRNVVLVTVIAGRLHWRLYVRKVQGMKYKYTPRWLATNDKKFMFGNQTWDNIFFSLVSGCGIWTAYEVLLLWGWANGVFPMLSLMNDGVLDVSNLILIVAVLLFVIPWYQQAHFYFTHRLIHWKPLYKISHYVHHRNINFGPWSGLSMHPIEHIIFFSDALTFLLIPVHPLVVMFMLIGRGIGPAGGHAGYHAFVRESSDGEEKPMRRLLYWGRGADFMHHLHHRYFTVNFGNLGFALDKLLNTFHDGSPEAHQTMLAHRKAKAKKSRRNKGLAATAEG
;
A
#
# COMPACT_ATOMS: atom_id res chain seq x y z
N MET A 1 16.99 35.59 -23.17
CA MET A 1 16.86 34.21 -23.72
C MET A 1 18.23 33.58 -24.05
N ARG A 2 19.07 33.24 -23.06
CA ARG A 2 20.23 32.32 -23.23
C ARG A 2 20.93 32.04 -21.89
N ALA A 3 20.26 31.36 -20.96
CA ALA A 3 20.92 30.90 -19.71
C ALA A 3 20.15 29.78 -18.97
N LEU A 4 19.51 28.82 -19.66
CA LEU A 4 18.84 27.68 -18.99
C LEU A 4 18.98 26.35 -19.76
N ARG A 5 20.06 26.17 -20.51
CA ARG A 5 20.43 24.89 -21.15
C ARG A 5 21.85 24.49 -20.76
N SER A 6 22.02 23.96 -19.55
CA SER A 6 23.14 23.08 -19.16
C SER A 6 22.99 22.71 -17.69
N LYS A 7 22.20 21.67 -17.40
CA LYS A 7 22.18 20.91 -16.14
C LYS A 7 21.25 19.70 -16.30
N LYS A 8 21.59 18.86 -17.27
CA LYS A 8 21.14 17.47 -17.35
C LYS A 8 22.42 16.67 -17.54
N GLU A 9 22.53 15.55 -16.83
CA GLU A 9 23.71 14.67 -16.70
C GLU A 9 24.71 15.10 -15.63
N LYS A 10 24.41 14.71 -14.38
CA LYS A 10 25.36 14.24 -13.35
C LYS A 10 24.61 14.01 -12.03
N CYS A 11 23.86 12.91 -11.97
CA CYS A 11 23.43 12.28 -10.72
C CYS A 11 23.61 10.76 -10.87
N PHE A 12 24.84 10.34 -11.15
CA PHE A 12 25.30 9.00 -10.80
C PHE A 12 26.20 9.20 -9.58
N GLY A 13 25.70 8.81 -8.41
CA GLY A 13 26.48 8.81 -7.19
C GLY A 13 27.69 7.91 -7.37
N THR A 14 28.87 8.44 -7.07
CA THR A 14 30.10 7.68 -6.91
C THR A 14 29.90 6.56 -5.87
N PRO A 15 30.36 5.33 -6.09
CA PRO A 15 30.30 4.28 -5.08
C PRO A 15 31.19 4.70 -3.90
N TYR A 16 30.59 4.89 -2.73
CA TYR A 16 31.33 4.98 -1.48
C TYR A 16 31.77 3.56 -1.10
N THR A 17 33.05 3.26 -1.26
CA THR A 17 33.65 2.00 -0.81
C THR A 17 34.00 2.12 0.66
N ASP A 18 33.11 1.63 1.53
CA ASP A 18 33.46 1.37 2.91
C ASP A 18 34.37 0.12 2.95
N ARG A 19 35.68 0.34 3.14
CA ARG A 19 36.71 -0.71 3.23
C ARG A 19 36.68 -1.52 4.53
N ARG A 20 35.62 -1.44 5.35
CA ARG A 20 35.46 -2.31 6.54
C ARG A 20 34.38 -3.38 6.38
N ALA A 21 33.80 -3.53 5.19
CA ALA A 21 32.86 -4.61 4.87
C ALA A 21 33.52 -5.88 4.28
N ASP A 22 34.85 -5.93 4.27
CA ASP A 22 35.70 -6.92 3.58
C ASP A 22 35.65 -8.33 4.20
N GLU A 23 35.56 -8.49 5.51
CA GLU A 23 35.83 -9.81 6.14
C GLU A 23 34.59 -10.63 6.56
N ARG A 24 33.38 -10.29 6.09
CA ARG A 24 32.17 -11.11 6.30
C ARG A 24 31.50 -11.60 5.02
N GLY A 25 32.22 -11.55 3.90
CA GLY A 25 31.75 -12.03 2.61
C GLY A 25 32.29 -13.41 2.29
N LYS A 26 31.71 -14.48 2.84
CA LYS A 26 31.81 -15.87 2.32
C LYS A 26 30.87 -16.80 3.10
N ASN A 27 29.57 -16.54 3.01
CA ASN A 27 28.54 -17.57 3.14
C ASN A 27 27.33 -17.03 2.38
N MET A 28 27.31 -17.31 1.08
CA MET A 28 26.19 -17.03 0.20
C MET A 28 25.09 -18.02 0.60
N GLU A 29 24.33 -17.66 1.64
CA GLU A 29 23.18 -18.43 2.08
C GLU A 29 22.23 -18.54 0.88
N ILE A 30 22.08 -19.74 0.33
CA ILE A 30 21.04 -20.04 -0.64
C ILE A 30 19.73 -19.85 0.13
N LEU A 31 19.18 -18.64 0.08
CA LEU A 31 17.81 -18.42 0.49
C LEU A 31 16.98 -19.24 -0.49
N THR A 32 16.43 -20.36 -0.01
CA THR A 32 15.74 -21.38 -0.82
C THR A 32 14.63 -20.82 -1.73
N GLU A 33 14.19 -19.59 -1.48
CA GLU A 33 13.13 -18.88 -2.17
C GLU A 33 13.59 -17.68 -3.05
N GLY A 34 14.89 -17.36 -3.16
CA GLY A 34 15.35 -16.26 -4.02
C GLY A 34 16.86 -16.02 -4.07
N THR A 35 17.29 -15.10 -4.93
CA THR A 35 18.70 -14.78 -5.18
C THR A 35 18.94 -13.26 -5.08
N ARG A 36 20.20 -12.84 -4.94
CA ARG A 36 20.58 -11.43 -5.09
C ARG A 36 21.19 -11.18 -6.46
N ASP A 37 20.85 -10.05 -7.07
CA ASP A 37 21.49 -9.61 -8.31
C ASP A 37 22.88 -8.99 -8.04
N ALA A 38 23.57 -8.58 -9.12
CA ALA A 38 24.91 -7.98 -9.03
C ALA A 38 24.94 -6.65 -8.26
N GLN A 39 23.79 -5.99 -8.08
CA GLN A 39 23.65 -4.78 -7.27
C GLN A 39 23.31 -5.11 -5.81
N GLY A 40 23.19 -6.40 -5.48
CA GLY A 40 22.81 -6.87 -4.17
C GLY A 40 21.31 -6.74 -3.89
N GLU A 41 20.46 -6.51 -4.89
CA GLU A 41 19.00 -6.47 -4.73
C GLU A 41 18.43 -7.88 -4.75
N TRP A 42 17.49 -8.18 -3.85
CA TRP A 42 16.87 -9.50 -3.72
C TRP A 42 15.76 -9.69 -4.74
N ASN A 43 15.77 -10.83 -5.41
CA ASN A 43 14.77 -11.25 -6.39
C ASN A 43 14.19 -12.62 -6.00
N PRO A 44 12.86 -12.81 -6.11
CA PRO A 44 12.25 -14.09 -5.81
C PRO A 44 12.57 -15.11 -6.89
N LYS A 45 12.72 -16.37 -6.48
CA LYS A 45 12.87 -17.51 -7.40
C LYS A 45 11.58 -17.75 -8.17
N GLU A 46 10.42 -17.64 -7.50
CA GLU A 46 9.11 -17.68 -8.14
C GLU A 46 8.61 -16.27 -8.42
N LEU A 47 8.43 -15.94 -9.70
CA LEU A 47 7.92 -14.64 -10.11
C LEU A 47 6.44 -14.45 -9.69
N PRO A 48 6.03 -13.23 -9.31
CA PRO A 48 4.64 -12.94 -8.99
C PRO A 48 3.69 -13.30 -10.12
N LYS A 49 2.63 -14.03 -9.78
CA LYS A 49 1.57 -14.40 -10.72
C LYS A 49 0.28 -13.66 -10.37
N PRO A 50 -0.51 -13.23 -11.37
CA PRO A 50 -1.87 -12.79 -11.16
C PRO A 50 -2.70 -13.80 -10.34
N GLY A 51 -3.68 -13.27 -9.60
CA GLY A 51 -4.68 -14.05 -8.90
C GLY A 51 -5.32 -15.09 -9.82
N VAL A 52 -5.68 -16.25 -9.25
CA VAL A 52 -6.10 -17.45 -10.01
C VAL A 52 -7.18 -17.11 -11.05
N LEU A 53 -8.18 -16.32 -10.65
CA LEU A 53 -9.27 -15.88 -11.52
C LEU A 53 -8.81 -15.19 -12.82
N PHE A 54 -7.74 -14.39 -12.76
CA PHE A 54 -7.18 -13.65 -13.91
C PHE A 54 -6.05 -14.41 -14.63
N ARG A 55 -5.66 -15.56 -14.09
CA ARG A 55 -4.72 -16.46 -14.74
C ARG A 55 -5.46 -17.43 -15.64
N ASN A 56 -6.45 -18.13 -15.07
CA ASN A 56 -7.30 -19.07 -15.77
C ASN A 56 -8.64 -19.19 -15.02
N PRO A 57 -9.75 -18.67 -15.58
CA PRO A 57 -11.05 -18.71 -14.90
C PRO A 57 -11.63 -20.12 -14.78
N LEU A 58 -11.07 -21.12 -15.50
CA LEU A 58 -11.51 -22.52 -15.45
C LEU A 58 -10.90 -23.30 -14.27
N GLU A 59 -9.90 -22.75 -13.57
CA GLU A 59 -9.26 -23.36 -12.41
C GLU A 59 -10.12 -23.22 -11.13
N TRP A 60 -11.40 -23.61 -11.18
CA TRP A 60 -12.37 -23.38 -10.11
C TRP A 60 -11.93 -23.93 -8.74
N ARG A 61 -11.20 -25.06 -8.71
CA ARG A 61 -10.64 -25.63 -7.47
C ARG A 61 -9.62 -24.70 -6.82
N GLU A 62 -8.74 -24.11 -7.61
CA GLU A 62 -7.72 -23.16 -7.12
C GLU A 62 -8.35 -21.81 -6.77
N ILE A 63 -9.41 -21.41 -7.50
CA ILE A 63 -10.23 -20.23 -7.14
C ILE A 63 -10.85 -20.46 -5.75
N LEU A 64 -11.53 -21.59 -5.53
CA LEU A 64 -12.12 -21.92 -4.23
C LEU A 64 -11.05 -21.99 -3.12
N LYS A 65 -9.89 -22.61 -3.37
CA LYS A 65 -8.78 -22.61 -2.40
C LYS A 65 -8.27 -21.20 -2.10
N SER A 66 -8.23 -20.30 -3.09
CA SER A 66 -7.79 -18.92 -2.90
C SER A 66 -8.76 -18.09 -2.04
N PHE A 67 -10.03 -18.49 -1.98
CA PHE A 67 -11.05 -17.86 -1.13
C PHE A 67 -11.17 -18.54 0.24
N PHE A 68 -11.40 -19.86 0.25
CA PHE A 68 -11.80 -20.65 1.42
C PHE A 68 -10.66 -21.45 2.07
N GLY A 69 -9.50 -21.55 1.43
CA GLY A 69 -8.38 -22.30 1.98
C GLY A 69 -7.86 -21.71 3.30
N PRO A 70 -6.97 -22.43 4.03
CA PRO A 70 -6.37 -21.94 5.28
C PRO A 70 -5.59 -20.62 5.16
N GLN A 71 -5.25 -20.24 3.92
CA GLN A 71 -4.61 -18.99 3.55
C GLN A 71 -5.46 -18.19 2.56
N GLY A 72 -6.75 -18.46 2.50
CA GLY A 72 -7.68 -17.81 1.59
C GLY A 72 -7.95 -16.36 1.97
N SER A 73 -8.60 -15.63 1.06
CA SER A 73 -9.05 -14.25 1.29
C SER A 73 -10.05 -14.16 2.45
N LEU A 74 -10.91 -15.18 2.65
CA LEU A 74 -11.96 -15.19 3.66
C LEU A 74 -11.39 -15.07 5.08
N ILE A 75 -10.38 -15.87 5.42
CA ILE A 75 -9.75 -15.85 6.75
C ILE A 75 -9.09 -14.49 7.01
N ARG A 76 -8.47 -13.90 5.99
CA ARG A 76 -7.87 -12.56 6.10
C ARG A 76 -8.96 -11.50 6.34
N THR A 77 -10.04 -11.56 5.55
CA THR A 77 -11.18 -10.64 5.71
C THR A 77 -11.81 -10.79 7.09
N ALA A 78 -12.01 -12.03 7.58
CA ALA A 78 -12.55 -12.29 8.91
C ALA A 78 -11.67 -11.71 10.03
N LYS A 79 -10.34 -11.83 9.94
CA LYS A 79 -9.42 -11.21 10.91
C LYS A 79 -9.54 -9.69 10.91
N PHE A 80 -9.55 -9.06 9.73
CA PHE A 80 -9.73 -7.61 9.61
C PHE A 80 -11.10 -7.15 10.10
N LEU A 81 -12.15 -7.93 9.81
CA LEU A 81 -13.50 -7.65 10.28
C LEU A 81 -13.59 -7.76 11.80
N ALA A 82 -12.92 -8.73 12.42
CA ALA A 82 -12.84 -8.82 13.88
C ALA A 82 -12.15 -7.60 14.51
N LEU A 83 -11.04 -7.14 13.94
CA LEU A 83 -10.39 -5.88 14.37
C LEU A 83 -11.33 -4.68 14.17
N THR A 84 -12.00 -4.63 13.03
CA THR A 84 -12.94 -3.55 12.70
C THR A 84 -14.10 -3.53 13.68
N ALA A 85 -14.67 -4.68 14.02
CA ALA A 85 -15.74 -4.79 15.01
C ALA A 85 -15.25 -4.33 16.39
N LEU A 86 -14.05 -4.73 16.81
CA LEU A 86 -13.47 -4.25 18.07
C LEU A 86 -13.33 -2.71 18.06
N VAL A 87 -12.80 -2.15 16.98
CA VAL A 87 -12.68 -0.70 16.84
C VAL A 87 -14.06 -0.03 16.84
N TRP A 88 -15.01 -0.55 16.08
CA TRP A 88 -16.36 -0.02 15.93
C TRP A 88 -17.13 0.00 17.24
N TYR A 89 -17.14 -1.10 17.99
CA TYR A 89 -17.97 -1.22 19.19
C TYR A 89 -17.32 -0.62 20.44
N PHE A 90 -15.99 -0.56 20.52
CA PHE A 90 -15.30 -0.13 21.74
C PHE A 90 -14.50 1.15 21.60
N LEU A 91 -14.12 1.55 20.38
CA LEU A 91 -13.19 2.67 20.14
C LEU A 91 -13.76 3.69 19.14
N THR A 92 -15.03 3.60 18.78
CA THR A 92 -15.72 4.59 17.95
C THR A 92 -16.86 5.20 18.78
N PRO A 93 -17.05 6.53 18.75
CA PRO A 93 -18.19 7.16 19.43
C PRO A 93 -19.52 6.60 18.92
N SER A 94 -20.54 6.61 19.76
CA SER A 94 -21.89 6.23 19.33
C SER A 94 -22.42 7.22 18.29
N LEU A 95 -23.33 6.78 17.42
CA LEU A 95 -23.95 7.66 16.43
C LEU A 95 -24.65 8.87 17.10
N GLU A 96 -25.23 8.67 18.27
CA GLU A 96 -25.82 9.76 19.06
C GLU A 96 -24.78 10.85 19.41
N GLN A 97 -23.59 10.44 19.84
CA GLN A 97 -22.50 11.38 20.17
C GLN A 97 -21.99 12.13 18.94
N THR A 98 -22.09 11.55 17.75
CA THR A 98 -21.58 12.15 16.50
C THR A 98 -22.59 13.05 15.79
N THR A 99 -23.80 13.21 16.33
CA THR A 99 -24.80 14.18 15.82
C THR A 99 -24.26 15.61 15.82
N THR A 100 -23.50 15.98 16.84
CA THR A 100 -22.84 17.29 16.98
C THR A 100 -21.33 17.15 16.90
N LEU A 101 -20.67 18.00 16.10
CA LEU A 101 -19.22 18.03 16.03
C LEU A 101 -18.65 18.52 17.36
N ARG A 102 -17.87 17.67 18.03
CA ARG A 102 -17.18 18.03 19.28
C ARG A 102 -15.73 17.57 19.22
N VAL A 103 -14.84 18.44 19.68
CA VAL A 103 -13.39 18.18 19.69
C VAL A 103 -13.06 16.86 20.41
N GLY A 104 -13.77 16.53 21.50
CA GLY A 104 -13.51 15.33 22.28
C GLY A 104 -13.58 14.02 21.48
N TRP A 105 -14.69 13.77 20.77
CA TRP A 105 -14.82 12.53 20.00
C TRP A 105 -14.02 12.56 18.69
N ILE A 106 -13.84 13.73 18.08
CA ILE A 106 -12.95 13.87 16.92
C ILE A 106 -11.51 13.51 17.29
N LEU A 107 -11.04 13.99 18.45
CA LEU A 107 -9.73 13.66 18.98
C LEU A 107 -9.61 12.19 19.37
N LEU A 108 -10.67 11.58 19.92
CA LEU A 108 -10.71 10.14 20.18
C LEU A 108 -10.46 9.33 18.88
N VAL A 109 -11.17 9.65 17.80
CA VAL A 109 -11.00 9.00 16.49
C VAL A 109 -9.57 9.20 15.96
N TYR A 110 -9.04 10.43 16.06
CA TYR A 110 -7.66 10.72 15.65
C TYR A 110 -6.62 9.91 16.43
N LEU A 111 -6.69 9.95 17.77
CA LEU A 111 -5.74 9.25 18.63
C LEU A 111 -5.83 7.74 18.44
N ARG A 112 -7.04 7.19 18.28
CA ARG A 112 -7.22 5.78 17.94
C ARG A 112 -6.53 5.42 16.64
N ASN A 113 -6.70 6.21 15.58
CA ASN A 113 -6.04 5.98 14.29
C ASN A 113 -4.52 6.05 14.40
N VAL A 114 -4.00 7.02 15.16
CA VAL A 114 -2.56 7.15 15.46
C VAL A 114 -2.04 5.92 16.22
N VAL A 115 -2.77 5.44 17.23
CA VAL A 115 -2.41 4.24 18.00
C VAL A 115 -2.39 3.01 17.11
N LEU A 116 -3.43 2.81 16.27
CA LEU A 116 -3.50 1.70 15.33
C LEU A 116 -2.29 1.70 14.37
N VAL A 117 -2.00 2.82 13.71
CA VAL A 117 -0.85 2.90 12.79
C VAL A 117 0.46 2.70 13.55
N THR A 118 0.61 3.27 14.74
CA THR A 118 1.84 3.19 15.54
C THR A 118 2.14 1.79 16.04
N VAL A 119 1.14 1.08 16.58
CA VAL A 119 1.32 -0.31 17.02
C VAL A 119 1.75 -1.20 15.86
N ILE A 120 1.15 -0.98 14.68
CA ILE A 120 1.37 -1.82 13.51
C ILE A 120 2.70 -1.51 12.83
N ALA A 121 2.87 -0.28 12.34
CA ALA A 121 4.07 0.14 11.62
C ALA A 121 5.27 0.22 12.56
N GLY A 122 5.08 0.69 13.79
CA GLY A 122 6.12 0.77 14.81
C GLY A 122 6.65 -0.59 15.23
N ARG A 123 5.80 -1.60 15.45
CA ARG A 123 6.25 -2.97 15.77
C ARG A 123 7.06 -3.60 14.64
N LEU A 124 6.59 -3.46 13.39
CA LEU A 124 7.33 -3.93 12.22
C LEU A 124 8.67 -3.21 12.07
N HIS A 125 8.67 -1.89 12.23
CA HIS A 125 9.88 -1.07 12.12
C HIS A 125 10.88 -1.41 13.21
N TRP A 126 10.45 -1.50 14.47
CA TRP A 126 11.30 -1.89 15.59
C TRP A 126 11.94 -3.26 15.35
N ARG A 127 11.16 -4.25 14.91
CA ARG A 127 11.66 -5.59 14.65
C ARG A 127 12.68 -5.64 13.50
N LEU A 128 12.36 -5.01 12.36
CA LEU A 128 13.11 -5.17 11.10
C LEU A 128 14.23 -4.12 10.91
N TYR A 129 14.08 -2.91 11.44
CA TYR A 129 14.99 -1.80 11.18
C TYR A 129 15.77 -1.34 12.42
N VAL A 130 15.20 -1.51 13.62
CA VAL A 130 15.90 -1.21 14.88
C VAL A 130 16.68 -2.43 15.36
N ARG A 131 15.99 -3.54 15.65
CA ARG A 131 16.62 -4.79 16.09
C ARG A 131 17.27 -5.58 14.95
N LYS A 132 16.82 -5.35 13.70
CA LYS A 132 17.32 -6.02 12.49
C LYS A 132 17.39 -7.54 12.65
N VAL A 133 16.35 -8.14 13.26
CA VAL A 133 16.35 -9.55 13.70
C VAL A 133 16.71 -10.52 12.57
N GLN A 134 16.21 -10.30 11.35
CA GLN A 134 16.50 -11.14 10.17
C GLN A 134 17.57 -10.52 9.24
N GLY A 135 18.28 -9.48 9.69
CA GLY A 135 19.33 -8.78 8.93
C GLY A 135 18.93 -8.44 7.50
N MET A 136 19.70 -8.98 6.55
CA MET A 136 19.48 -8.81 5.11
C MET A 136 18.63 -9.92 4.50
N LYS A 137 18.24 -10.95 5.25
CA LYS A 137 17.47 -12.07 4.73
C LYS A 137 16.12 -11.60 4.21
N TYR A 138 15.83 -11.88 2.94
CA TYR A 138 14.65 -11.40 2.19
C TYR A 138 14.53 -9.89 2.01
N LYS A 139 15.49 -9.08 2.48
CA LYS A 139 15.43 -7.62 2.29
C LYS A 139 15.66 -7.29 0.82
N TYR A 140 14.74 -6.54 0.22
CA TYR A 140 14.82 -6.19 -1.21
C TYR A 140 16.11 -5.46 -1.53
N THR A 141 16.33 -4.30 -0.92
CA THR A 141 17.53 -3.50 -1.16
C THR A 141 18.64 -3.86 -0.18
N PRO A 142 19.93 -3.75 -0.57
CA PRO A 142 21.05 -3.95 0.34
C PRO A 142 21.25 -2.79 1.33
N ARG A 143 20.53 -1.67 1.15
CA ARG A 143 20.71 -0.43 1.91
C ARG A 143 19.72 -0.30 3.06
N TRP A 144 20.15 0.27 4.18
CA TRP A 144 19.24 0.69 5.25
C TRP A 144 18.53 2.01 4.90
N LEU A 145 17.52 2.38 5.69
CA LEU A 145 16.78 3.63 5.48
C LEU A 145 17.71 4.84 5.61
N ALA A 146 17.47 5.85 4.80
CA ALA A 146 18.41 6.96 4.66
C ALA A 146 18.43 7.85 5.91
N THR A 147 19.64 8.26 6.29
CA THR A 147 19.93 9.27 7.30
C THR A 147 20.85 10.32 6.68
N ASN A 148 20.78 11.57 7.14
CA ASN A 148 21.50 12.72 6.59
C ASN A 148 21.25 12.96 5.08
N ASP A 149 20.03 12.72 4.61
CA ASP A 149 19.65 12.91 3.21
C ASP A 149 18.65 14.08 3.07
N LYS A 150 19.07 15.13 2.35
CA LYS A 150 18.31 16.38 2.18
C LYS A 150 16.99 16.22 1.43
N LYS A 151 16.73 15.07 0.79
CA LYS A 151 15.43 14.82 0.15
C LYS A 151 14.29 14.58 1.15
N PHE A 152 14.61 14.30 2.42
CA PHE A 152 13.63 14.14 3.50
C PHE A 152 13.58 15.40 4.36
N MET A 153 12.39 15.74 4.84
CA MET A 153 12.13 17.01 5.54
C MET A 153 13.00 17.19 6.80
N PHE A 154 13.29 16.10 7.52
CA PHE A 154 14.12 16.11 8.73
C PHE A 154 15.54 15.56 8.49
N GLY A 155 15.97 15.45 7.22
CA GLY A 155 17.21 14.76 6.87
C GLY A 155 17.21 13.26 7.17
N ASN A 156 16.10 12.69 7.66
CA ASN A 156 15.97 11.31 8.08
C ASN A 156 14.67 10.73 7.53
N GLN A 157 14.79 9.62 6.81
CA GLN A 157 13.66 8.97 6.17
C GLN A 157 12.61 8.53 7.19
N THR A 158 13.00 7.84 8.27
CA THR A 158 12.06 7.31 9.27
C THR A 158 11.23 8.42 9.90
N TRP A 159 11.85 9.52 10.33
CA TRP A 159 11.12 10.64 10.94
C TRP A 159 10.15 11.31 9.97
N ASP A 160 10.58 11.49 8.72
CA ASP A 160 9.76 12.05 7.67
C ASP A 160 8.53 11.16 7.40
N ASN A 161 8.75 9.84 7.35
CA ASN A 161 7.69 8.87 7.11
C ASN A 161 6.70 8.76 8.28
N ILE A 162 7.19 8.84 9.53
CA ILE A 162 6.35 8.90 10.73
C ILE A 162 5.46 10.15 10.69
N PHE A 163 6.04 11.31 10.38
CA PHE A 163 5.30 12.57 10.32
C PHE A 163 4.16 12.51 9.30
N PHE A 164 4.45 12.13 8.05
CA PHE A 164 3.40 12.06 7.02
C PHE A 164 2.34 11.00 7.33
N SER A 165 2.71 9.87 7.93
CA SER A 165 1.75 8.84 8.35
C SER A 165 0.81 9.32 9.46
N LEU A 166 1.35 9.91 10.52
CA LEU A 166 0.59 10.23 11.73
C LEU A 166 -0.12 11.58 11.65
N VAL A 167 0.47 12.57 10.97
CA VAL A 167 -0.12 13.90 10.85
C VAL A 167 -1.05 13.94 9.65
N SER A 168 -0.54 13.67 8.45
CA SER A 168 -1.35 13.74 7.24
C SER A 168 -2.25 12.51 7.08
N GLY A 169 -1.69 11.30 7.18
CA GLY A 169 -2.42 10.05 6.98
C GLY A 169 -3.54 9.86 7.98
N CYS A 170 -3.22 9.81 9.28
CA CYS A 170 -4.23 9.68 10.33
C CYS A 170 -5.17 10.91 10.41
N GLY A 171 -4.68 12.12 10.12
CA GLY A 171 -5.51 13.33 10.11
C GLY A 171 -6.60 13.28 9.04
N ILE A 172 -6.23 12.95 7.79
CA ILE A 172 -7.19 12.86 6.69
C ILE A 172 -8.09 11.64 6.84
N TRP A 173 -7.55 10.48 7.26
CA TRP A 173 -8.36 9.33 7.61
C TRP A 173 -9.44 9.71 8.65
N THR A 174 -9.06 10.43 9.70
CA THR A 174 -10.00 10.92 10.72
C THR A 174 -11.05 11.87 10.13
N ALA A 175 -10.66 12.79 9.25
CA ALA A 175 -11.61 13.70 8.62
C ALA A 175 -12.69 12.96 7.81
N TYR A 176 -12.31 11.89 7.11
CA TYR A 176 -13.25 11.02 6.40
C TYR A 176 -14.22 10.32 7.34
N GLU A 177 -13.71 9.76 8.44
CA GLU A 177 -14.56 9.12 9.44
C GLU A 177 -15.51 10.09 10.12
N VAL A 178 -15.01 11.26 10.53
CA VAL A 178 -15.80 12.32 11.16
C VAL A 178 -16.94 12.75 10.24
N LEU A 179 -16.66 12.99 8.96
CA LEU A 179 -17.67 13.35 7.97
C LEU A 179 -18.76 12.29 7.86
N LEU A 180 -18.38 11.02 7.73
CA LEU A 180 -19.31 9.92 7.53
C LEU A 180 -20.13 9.61 8.79
N LEU A 181 -19.50 9.56 9.97
CA LEU A 181 -20.18 9.35 11.24
C LEU A 181 -21.19 10.46 11.54
N TRP A 182 -20.78 11.71 11.33
CA TRP A 182 -21.67 12.86 11.47
C TRP A 182 -22.83 12.80 10.47
N GLY A 183 -22.55 12.47 9.21
CA GLY A 183 -23.56 12.40 8.17
C GLY A 183 -24.58 11.28 8.38
N TRP A 184 -24.17 10.09 8.83
CA TRP A 184 -25.11 9.02 9.19
C TRP A 184 -25.92 9.36 10.43
N ALA A 185 -25.28 9.94 11.46
CA ALA A 185 -25.96 10.34 12.69
C ALA A 185 -27.06 11.39 12.47
N ASN A 186 -26.87 12.28 11.49
CA ASN A 186 -27.84 13.32 11.14
C ASN A 186 -28.78 12.95 9.98
N GLY A 187 -28.73 11.70 9.49
CA GLY A 187 -29.56 11.26 8.37
C GLY A 187 -29.24 11.94 7.03
N VAL A 188 -28.07 12.57 6.90
CA VAL A 188 -27.60 13.22 5.66
C VAL A 188 -27.20 12.18 4.61
N PHE A 189 -26.61 11.06 5.05
CA PHE A 189 -26.21 9.96 4.18
C PHE A 189 -27.06 8.72 4.44
N PRO A 190 -27.38 7.92 3.41
CA PRO A 190 -28.18 6.72 3.58
C PRO A 190 -27.41 5.68 4.42
N MET A 191 -28.08 5.07 5.37
CA MET A 191 -27.53 4.05 6.25
C MET A 191 -28.40 2.79 6.20
N LEU A 192 -27.76 1.63 6.04
CA LEU A 192 -28.47 0.36 6.15
C LEU A 192 -28.50 -0.08 7.63
N SER A 193 -29.70 -0.21 8.20
CA SER A 193 -29.88 -0.67 9.57
C SER A 193 -29.76 -2.19 9.67
N LEU A 194 -29.09 -2.68 10.72
CA LEU A 194 -29.14 -4.09 11.10
C LEU A 194 -30.38 -4.43 11.92
N MET A 195 -31.08 -3.42 12.45
CA MET A 195 -32.25 -3.59 13.30
C MET A 195 -33.49 -3.04 12.60
N ASN A 196 -34.57 -3.82 12.59
CA ASN A 196 -35.89 -3.40 12.16
C ASN A 196 -36.88 -3.71 13.30
N ASP A 197 -37.55 -2.68 13.84
CA ASP A 197 -38.46 -2.78 14.99
C ASP A 197 -37.89 -3.57 16.19
N GLY A 198 -36.60 -3.38 16.48
CA GLY A 198 -35.91 -4.05 17.59
C GLY A 198 -35.50 -5.50 17.33
N VAL A 199 -35.78 -6.03 16.13
CA VAL A 199 -35.37 -7.37 15.69
C VAL A 199 -34.22 -7.26 14.68
N LEU A 200 -33.27 -8.20 14.75
CA LEU A 200 -32.20 -8.30 13.75
C LEU A 200 -32.80 -8.57 12.37
N ASP A 201 -32.54 -7.66 11.43
CA ASP A 201 -32.85 -7.87 10.03
C ASP A 201 -31.79 -8.80 9.40
N VAL A 202 -32.14 -10.08 9.34
CA VAL A 202 -31.27 -11.13 8.79
C VAL A 202 -30.96 -10.88 7.31
N SER A 203 -31.87 -10.28 6.54
CA SER A 203 -31.66 -9.98 5.13
C SER A 203 -30.58 -8.90 4.97
N ASN A 204 -30.65 -7.83 5.76
CA ASN A 204 -29.62 -6.79 5.77
C ASN A 204 -28.28 -7.33 6.25
N LEU A 205 -28.26 -8.18 7.28
CA LEU A 205 -27.03 -8.84 7.73
C LEU A 205 -26.38 -9.67 6.62
N ILE A 206 -27.16 -10.51 5.92
CA ILE A 206 -26.67 -11.32 4.79
C ILE A 206 -26.12 -10.41 3.70
N LEU A 207 -26.83 -9.34 3.35
CA LEU A 207 -26.39 -8.39 2.33
C LEU A 207 -25.07 -7.72 2.70
N ILE A 208 -24.93 -7.24 3.94
CA ILE A 208 -23.70 -6.60 4.44
C ILE A 208 -22.52 -7.56 4.39
N VAL A 209 -22.73 -8.80 4.86
CA VAL A 209 -21.69 -9.85 4.81
C VAL A 209 -21.32 -10.17 3.36
N ALA A 210 -22.30 -10.31 2.46
CA ALA A 210 -22.04 -10.56 1.05
C ALA A 210 -21.24 -9.42 0.39
N VAL A 211 -21.61 -8.17 0.66
CA VAL A 211 -20.90 -6.98 0.17
C VAL A 211 -19.45 -6.97 0.69
N LEU A 212 -19.26 -7.17 2.00
CA LEU A 212 -17.93 -7.22 2.63
C LEU A 212 -17.02 -8.30 2.04
N LEU A 213 -17.57 -9.49 1.76
CA LEU A 213 -16.78 -10.62 1.29
C LEU A 213 -16.53 -10.62 -0.22
N PHE A 214 -17.53 -10.19 -1.00
CA PHE A 214 -17.54 -10.38 -2.45
C PHE A 214 -17.53 -9.10 -3.27
N VAL A 215 -17.78 -7.93 -2.68
CA VAL A 215 -17.77 -6.65 -3.42
C VAL A 215 -16.58 -5.79 -3.00
N ILE A 216 -16.45 -5.51 -1.69
CA ILE A 216 -15.43 -4.60 -1.16
C ILE A 216 -14.00 -4.96 -1.57
N PRO A 217 -13.56 -6.24 -1.53
CA PRO A 217 -12.19 -6.58 -1.89
C PRO A 217 -11.84 -6.27 -3.35
N TRP A 218 -12.82 -6.34 -4.26
CA TRP A 218 -12.62 -6.00 -5.67
C TRP A 218 -12.73 -4.50 -5.90
N TYR A 219 -13.73 -3.87 -5.30
CA TYR A 219 -13.94 -2.43 -5.37
C TYR A 219 -12.69 -1.67 -4.89
N GLN A 220 -12.12 -2.03 -3.73
CA GLN A 220 -10.92 -1.40 -3.20
C GLN A 220 -9.70 -1.59 -4.12
N GLN A 221 -9.53 -2.77 -4.72
CA GLN A 221 -8.42 -3.01 -5.64
C GLN A 221 -8.57 -2.21 -6.94
N ALA A 222 -9.79 -2.11 -7.47
CA ALA A 222 -10.07 -1.30 -8.65
C ALA A 222 -9.84 0.19 -8.36
N HIS A 223 -10.44 0.70 -7.30
CA HIS A 223 -10.25 2.09 -6.85
C HIS A 223 -8.77 2.41 -6.67
N PHE A 224 -8.02 1.53 -5.98
CA PHE A 224 -6.59 1.72 -5.78
C PHE A 224 -5.83 1.79 -7.09
N TYR A 225 -6.08 0.87 -8.02
CA TYR A 225 -5.42 0.89 -9.34
C TYR A 225 -5.64 2.22 -10.06
N PHE A 226 -6.90 2.68 -10.16
CA PHE A 226 -7.23 3.87 -10.92
C PHE A 226 -6.72 5.14 -10.26
N THR A 227 -6.90 5.27 -8.95
CA THR A 227 -6.41 6.44 -8.20
C THR A 227 -4.89 6.49 -8.16
N HIS A 228 -4.23 5.35 -7.98
CA HIS A 228 -2.77 5.27 -8.02
C HIS A 228 -2.23 5.62 -9.40
N ARG A 229 -2.82 5.09 -10.48
CA ARG A 229 -2.44 5.47 -11.85
C ARG A 229 -2.69 6.95 -12.14
N LEU A 230 -3.76 7.52 -11.58
CA LEU A 230 -4.09 8.94 -11.69
C LEU A 230 -3.01 9.82 -11.03
N ILE A 231 -2.58 9.51 -9.81
CA ILE A 231 -1.54 10.31 -9.12
C ILE A 231 -0.15 10.19 -9.76
N HIS A 232 0.08 9.19 -10.62
CA HIS A 232 1.26 9.13 -11.51
C HIS A 232 1.18 10.01 -12.75
N TRP A 233 0.03 10.65 -13.01
CA TRP A 233 -0.05 11.72 -13.99
C TRP A 233 0.86 12.87 -13.58
N LYS A 234 1.66 13.38 -14.53
CA LYS A 234 2.81 14.26 -14.27
C LYS A 234 2.53 15.44 -13.32
N PRO A 235 1.41 16.19 -13.40
CA PRO A 235 1.09 17.25 -12.45
C PRO A 235 0.88 16.73 -11.04
N LEU A 236 0.00 15.74 -10.85
CA LEU A 236 -0.25 15.12 -9.54
C LEU A 236 1.02 14.47 -8.98
N TYR A 237 1.81 13.82 -9.81
CA TYR A 237 3.06 13.21 -9.37
C TYR A 237 4.00 14.25 -8.75
N LYS A 238 4.15 15.40 -9.41
CA LYS A 238 5.07 16.44 -8.95
C LYS A 238 4.60 17.13 -7.66
N ILE A 239 3.29 17.33 -7.50
CA ILE A 239 2.77 18.08 -6.35
C ILE A 239 2.52 17.19 -5.13
N SER A 240 2.21 15.91 -5.32
CA SER A 240 1.84 15.01 -4.22
C SER A 240 2.61 13.71 -4.23
N HIS A 241 2.57 12.94 -5.32
CA HIS A 241 3.02 11.54 -5.27
C HIS A 241 4.53 11.35 -5.15
N TYR A 242 5.32 12.35 -5.52
CA TYR A 242 6.77 12.36 -5.31
C TYR A 242 7.16 12.18 -3.82
N VAL A 243 6.34 12.68 -2.88
CA VAL A 243 6.57 12.54 -1.43
C VAL A 243 6.59 11.07 -1.00
N HIS A 244 5.71 10.27 -1.58
CA HIS A 244 5.70 8.83 -1.38
C HIS A 244 6.87 8.17 -2.12
N HIS A 245 7.10 8.54 -3.38
CA HIS A 245 8.09 7.92 -4.27
C HIS A 245 9.57 8.23 -3.97
N ARG A 246 9.88 9.25 -3.17
CA ARG A 246 11.26 9.41 -2.66
C ARG A 246 11.68 8.27 -1.72
N ASN A 247 10.73 7.45 -1.22
CA ASN A 247 10.97 6.21 -0.48
C ASN A 247 11.22 5.00 -1.40
N ILE A 248 12.16 5.11 -2.34
CA ILE A 248 12.53 3.98 -3.24
C ILE A 248 12.95 2.75 -2.43
N ASN A 249 13.71 2.96 -1.36
CA ASN A 249 13.99 1.96 -0.33
C ASN A 249 13.00 2.17 0.81
N PHE A 250 11.83 1.56 0.72
CA PHE A 250 10.77 1.74 1.72
C PHE A 250 10.98 0.91 2.99
N GLY A 251 10.32 1.35 4.06
CA GLY A 251 10.12 0.58 5.29
C GLY A 251 8.68 0.70 5.79
N PRO A 252 8.33 0.08 6.93
CA PRO A 252 6.94 -0.05 7.37
C PRO A 252 6.15 1.27 7.45
N TRP A 253 6.80 2.36 7.82
CA TRP A 253 6.17 3.70 7.85
C TRP A 253 5.97 4.32 6.46
N SER A 254 6.68 3.86 5.44
CA SER A 254 6.58 4.42 4.07
C SER A 254 5.24 4.17 3.41
N GLY A 255 4.48 3.17 3.85
CA GLY A 255 3.21 2.81 3.24
C GLY A 255 2.12 3.86 3.40
N LEU A 256 2.12 4.64 4.50
CA LEU A 256 1.19 5.76 4.71
C LEU A 256 1.93 7.11 4.71
N SER A 257 3.20 7.13 4.30
CA SER A 257 3.98 8.36 4.17
C SER A 257 3.69 9.03 2.82
N MET A 258 2.55 9.70 2.73
CA MET A 258 2.09 10.37 1.51
C MET A 258 1.79 11.85 1.75
N HIS A 259 1.74 12.63 0.67
CA HIS A 259 1.30 14.02 0.72
C HIS A 259 -0.21 14.10 1.05
N PRO A 260 -0.72 15.16 1.73
CA PRO A 260 -2.15 15.35 2.00
C PRO A 260 -3.09 15.11 0.81
N ILE A 261 -2.78 15.68 -0.36
CA ILE A 261 -3.56 15.47 -1.59
C ILE A 261 -3.66 13.99 -1.97
N GLU A 262 -2.57 13.23 -1.78
CA GLU A 262 -2.58 11.79 -2.07
C GLU A 262 -3.43 11.04 -1.05
N HIS A 263 -3.38 11.39 0.24
CA HIS A 263 -4.27 10.79 1.25
C HIS A 263 -5.75 11.04 0.98
N ILE A 264 -6.13 12.25 0.54
CA ILE A 264 -7.52 12.56 0.12
C ILE A 264 -7.94 11.61 -1.01
N ILE A 265 -7.09 11.45 -2.02
CA ILE A 265 -7.37 10.54 -3.14
C ILE A 265 -7.39 9.08 -2.66
N PHE A 266 -6.49 8.68 -1.78
CA PHE A 266 -6.32 7.30 -1.31
C PHE A 266 -7.51 6.81 -0.48
N PHE A 267 -8.06 7.66 0.40
CA PHE A 267 -9.25 7.34 1.20
C PHE A 267 -10.58 7.66 0.48
N SER A 268 -10.53 8.16 -0.76
CA SER A 268 -11.75 8.55 -1.50
C SER A 268 -12.71 7.41 -1.83
N ASP A 269 -12.32 6.14 -1.66
CA ASP A 269 -13.22 5.00 -1.82
C ASP A 269 -14.37 5.01 -0.80
N ALA A 270 -14.16 5.60 0.37
CA ALA A 270 -15.21 5.77 1.38
C ALA A 270 -16.31 6.78 0.95
N LEU A 271 -16.03 7.71 0.03
CA LEU A 271 -17.02 8.71 -0.43
C LEU A 271 -18.12 8.10 -1.31
N THR A 272 -17.93 6.88 -1.83
CA THR A 272 -18.99 6.18 -2.55
C THR A 272 -20.23 5.93 -1.66
N PHE A 273 -20.04 5.82 -0.34
CA PHE A 273 -21.10 5.57 0.62
C PHE A 273 -21.80 6.83 1.13
N LEU A 274 -21.52 7.99 0.54
CA LEU A 274 -22.38 9.17 0.67
C LEU A 274 -23.72 8.97 -0.06
N LEU A 275 -23.75 8.09 -1.07
CA LEU A 275 -24.89 7.86 -1.95
C LEU A 275 -25.44 6.42 -1.88
N ILE A 276 -24.62 5.46 -1.47
CA ILE A 276 -24.99 4.04 -1.43
C ILE A 276 -25.30 3.64 0.02
N PRO A 277 -26.50 3.12 0.32
CA PRO A 277 -26.84 2.65 1.66
C PRO A 277 -25.94 1.49 2.05
N VAL A 278 -25.24 1.64 3.17
CA VAL A 278 -24.43 0.58 3.77
C VAL A 278 -24.45 0.71 5.29
N HIS A 279 -24.15 -0.37 6.00
CA HIS A 279 -23.89 -0.28 7.42
C HIS A 279 -22.52 0.36 7.67
N PRO A 280 -22.36 1.30 8.63
CA PRO A 280 -21.10 2.01 8.88
C PRO A 280 -19.88 1.11 9.07
N LEU A 281 -20.08 -0.08 9.65
CA LEU A 281 -19.05 -1.11 9.83
C LEU A 281 -18.30 -1.45 8.52
N VAL A 282 -18.97 -1.39 7.37
CA VAL A 282 -18.35 -1.67 6.06
C VAL A 282 -17.32 -0.60 5.70
N VAL A 283 -17.66 0.67 5.92
CA VAL A 283 -16.74 1.77 5.62
C VAL A 283 -15.60 1.81 6.64
N MET A 284 -15.88 1.50 7.91
CA MET A 284 -14.84 1.31 8.92
C MET A 284 -13.87 0.20 8.54
N PHE A 285 -14.37 -0.93 8.04
CA PHE A 285 -13.54 -2.02 7.56
C PHE A 285 -12.59 -1.54 6.44
N MET A 286 -13.12 -0.77 5.50
CA MET A 286 -12.32 -0.21 4.40
C MET A 286 -11.25 0.75 4.90
N LEU A 287 -11.65 1.74 5.71
CA LEU A 287 -10.78 2.81 6.19
C LEU A 287 -9.67 2.27 7.11
N ILE A 288 -9.99 1.37 8.04
CA ILE A 288 -8.98 0.69 8.88
C ILE A 288 -8.03 -0.12 8.00
N GLY A 289 -8.55 -0.90 7.05
CA GLY A 289 -7.75 -1.66 6.11
C GLY A 289 -6.76 -0.79 5.32
N ARG A 290 -7.22 0.38 4.85
CA ARG A 290 -6.40 1.38 4.16
C ARG A 290 -5.37 2.04 5.07
N GLY A 291 -5.72 2.32 6.32
CA GLY A 291 -4.83 2.98 7.28
C GLY A 291 -3.67 2.09 7.73
N ILE A 292 -3.92 0.81 8.05
CA ILE A 292 -2.89 -0.07 8.63
C ILE A 292 -2.29 -1.08 7.63
N GLY A 293 -3.01 -1.41 6.56
CA GLY A 293 -2.60 -2.38 5.56
C GLY A 293 -1.26 -2.06 4.89
N PRO A 294 -1.00 -0.81 4.47
CA PRO A 294 0.23 -0.45 3.75
C PRO A 294 1.52 -0.78 4.51
N ALA A 295 1.50 -0.81 5.85
CA ALA A 295 2.70 -1.03 6.65
C ALA A 295 3.41 -2.36 6.36
N GLY A 296 2.66 -3.45 6.17
CA GLY A 296 3.25 -4.73 5.78
C GLY A 296 3.67 -4.76 4.31
N GLY A 297 2.87 -4.16 3.42
CA GLY A 297 3.17 -4.07 1.98
C GLY A 297 4.45 -3.28 1.68
N HIS A 298 4.85 -2.39 2.59
CA HIS A 298 6.05 -1.56 2.51
C HIS A 298 7.11 -1.97 3.52
N ALA A 299 7.05 -3.17 4.10
CA ALA A 299 8.00 -3.55 5.12
C ALA A 299 9.45 -3.69 4.61
N GLY A 300 9.69 -3.72 3.29
CA GLY A 300 11.03 -3.77 2.67
C GLY A 300 11.64 -5.18 2.56
N TYR A 301 10.86 -6.20 2.91
CA TYR A 301 11.28 -7.61 2.94
C TYR A 301 10.26 -8.49 2.21
N HIS A 302 10.72 -9.38 1.34
CA HIS A 302 9.84 -10.35 0.66
C HIS A 302 9.10 -11.29 1.62
N ALA A 303 9.80 -11.73 2.66
CA ALA A 303 9.26 -12.61 3.68
C ALA A 303 9.73 -12.18 5.08
N PHE A 304 8.83 -12.27 6.06
CA PHE A 304 9.17 -12.21 7.47
C PHE A 304 9.63 -13.58 7.93
N VAL A 305 10.66 -13.63 8.77
CA VAL A 305 11.21 -14.88 9.29
C VAL A 305 10.80 -15.06 10.75
N ARG A 306 10.47 -16.28 11.20
CA ARG A 306 10.34 -16.60 12.62
C ARG A 306 11.63 -17.28 13.08
N GLU A 307 12.20 -16.76 14.16
CA GLU A 307 13.28 -17.42 14.90
C GLU A 307 12.66 -18.64 15.60
N SER A 308 13.14 -19.83 15.26
CA SER A 308 12.70 -21.08 15.88
C SER A 308 13.58 -21.42 17.08
N SER A 309 13.05 -22.18 18.03
CA SER A 309 13.75 -22.55 19.28
C SER A 309 15.00 -23.40 19.07
N ASP A 310 15.16 -23.98 17.88
CA ASP A 310 16.30 -24.74 17.38
C ASP A 310 17.32 -23.86 16.62
N GLY A 311 17.12 -22.53 16.58
CA GLY A 311 17.99 -21.60 15.84
C GLY A 311 17.69 -21.54 14.34
N GLU A 312 16.78 -22.36 13.83
CA GLU A 312 16.43 -22.40 12.41
C GLU A 312 15.47 -21.26 12.03
N GLU A 313 15.90 -20.42 11.11
CA GLU A 313 15.12 -19.29 10.63
C GLU A 313 14.19 -19.69 9.47
N LYS A 314 12.90 -19.89 9.75
CA LYS A 314 11.91 -20.29 8.74
C LYS A 314 11.05 -19.12 8.27
N PRO A 315 10.76 -18.99 6.95
CA PRO A 315 9.85 -17.97 6.45
C PRO A 315 8.46 -18.17 7.06
N MET A 316 7.93 -17.10 7.62
CA MET A 316 6.62 -17.07 8.21
C MET A 316 5.58 -17.03 7.11
N ARG A 317 4.67 -18.02 7.11
CA ARG A 317 3.68 -18.16 6.04
C ARG A 317 2.71 -16.99 5.94
N ARG A 318 2.44 -16.24 7.02
CA ARG A 318 1.74 -14.93 7.08
C ARG A 318 1.80 -14.36 8.50
N LEU A 319 1.89 -13.04 8.65
CA LEU A 319 1.80 -12.36 9.96
C LEU A 319 0.40 -11.77 10.16
N LEU A 320 -0.43 -12.34 11.02
CA LEU A 320 -1.75 -11.80 11.46
C LEU A 320 -2.60 -11.16 10.32
N TYR A 321 -2.45 -9.84 10.08
CA TYR A 321 -3.14 -9.04 9.06
C TYR A 321 -2.37 -8.89 7.73
N TRP A 322 -1.07 -9.13 7.70
CA TRP A 322 -0.22 -8.94 6.52
C TRP A 322 0.08 -10.25 5.79
N GLY A 323 0.58 -10.10 4.56
CA GLY A 323 1.10 -11.18 3.75
C GLY A 323 2.36 -11.84 4.34
N ARG A 324 3.09 -12.57 3.49
CA ARG A 324 4.39 -13.14 3.86
C ARG A 324 5.44 -12.04 4.11
N GLY A 325 5.29 -10.89 3.48
CA GLY A 325 6.14 -9.72 3.62
C GLY A 325 5.58 -8.57 2.78
N ALA A 326 6.46 -7.66 2.38
CA ALA A 326 6.22 -6.64 1.38
C ALA A 326 5.99 -7.25 -0.01
N ASP A 327 5.23 -6.55 -0.84
CA ASP A 327 4.85 -7.03 -2.15
C ASP A 327 5.95 -6.75 -3.19
N PHE A 328 6.38 -7.78 -3.93
CA PHE A 328 7.46 -7.62 -4.92
C PHE A 328 7.02 -6.76 -6.11
N MET A 329 5.74 -6.85 -6.52
CA MET A 329 5.23 -6.00 -7.60
C MET A 329 5.30 -4.53 -7.23
N HIS A 330 4.99 -4.21 -5.97
CA HIS A 330 5.09 -2.87 -5.43
C HIS A 330 6.55 -2.43 -5.22
N HIS A 331 7.47 -3.34 -4.89
CA HIS A 331 8.90 -3.06 -4.95
C HIS A 331 9.35 -2.63 -6.36
N LEU A 332 8.94 -3.38 -7.39
CA LEU A 332 9.22 -3.02 -8.79
C LEU A 332 8.53 -1.71 -9.19
N HIS A 333 7.33 -1.44 -8.64
CA HIS A 333 6.64 -0.16 -8.82
C HIS A 333 7.50 1.01 -8.33
N HIS A 334 8.02 0.97 -7.10
CA HIS A 334 8.91 2.02 -6.59
C HIS A 334 10.25 2.12 -7.33
N ARG A 335 10.73 1.02 -7.92
CA ARG A 335 11.96 1.01 -8.72
C ARG A 335 11.77 1.65 -10.10
N TYR A 336 10.62 1.41 -10.74
CA TYR A 336 10.39 1.78 -12.13
C TYR A 336 9.32 2.85 -12.35
N PHE A 337 8.44 3.14 -11.40
CA PHE A 337 7.39 4.18 -11.42
C PHE A 337 6.31 4.07 -12.52
N THR A 338 6.48 3.23 -13.54
CA THR A 338 5.60 3.19 -14.73
C THR A 338 4.85 1.87 -14.90
N VAL A 339 4.92 0.98 -13.91
CA VAL A 339 4.38 -0.38 -13.92
C VAL A 339 3.74 -0.68 -12.56
N ASN A 340 2.85 -1.68 -12.49
CA ASN A 340 2.31 -2.23 -11.25
C ASN A 340 1.58 -1.19 -10.37
N PHE A 341 0.53 -0.57 -10.91
CA PHE A 341 -0.28 0.41 -10.15
C PHE A 341 -1.27 -0.27 -9.20
N GLY A 342 -1.64 -1.52 -9.45
CA GLY A 342 -2.60 -2.29 -8.66
C GLY A 342 -1.95 -3.37 -7.83
N ASN A 343 -2.74 -4.40 -7.53
CA ASN A 343 -2.35 -5.56 -6.75
C ASN A 343 -2.55 -6.84 -7.56
N LEU A 344 -1.91 -7.94 -7.15
CA LEU A 344 -2.01 -9.23 -7.86
C LEU A 344 -3.41 -9.85 -7.84
N GLY A 345 -4.25 -9.52 -6.84
CA GLY A 345 -5.58 -10.12 -6.70
C GLY A 345 -6.51 -9.77 -7.86
N PHE A 346 -6.62 -8.48 -8.16
CA PHE A 346 -7.33 -7.96 -9.32
C PHE A 346 -6.30 -7.47 -10.35
N ALA A 347 -6.01 -8.30 -11.34
CA ALA A 347 -4.90 -8.12 -12.28
C ALA A 347 -5.12 -7.02 -13.34
N LEU A 348 -5.60 -5.86 -12.93
CA LEU A 348 -5.80 -4.68 -13.78
C LEU A 348 -4.52 -4.25 -14.49
N ASP A 349 -3.36 -4.43 -13.87
CA ASP A 349 -2.07 -4.19 -14.53
C ASP A 349 -1.87 -5.08 -15.75
N LYS A 350 -2.32 -6.34 -15.72
CA LYS A 350 -2.24 -7.24 -16.88
C LYS A 350 -3.26 -6.83 -17.94
N LEU A 351 -4.48 -6.51 -17.53
CA LEU A 351 -5.56 -6.08 -18.43
C LEU A 351 -5.26 -4.75 -19.15
N LEU A 352 -4.53 -3.86 -18.50
CA LEU A 352 -4.25 -2.50 -18.99
C LEU A 352 -2.78 -2.28 -19.36
N ASN A 353 -2.03 -3.38 -19.56
CA ASN A 353 -0.65 -3.40 -20.04
C ASN A 353 0.34 -2.55 -19.24
N THR A 354 0.23 -2.63 -17.91
CA THR A 354 1.15 -2.02 -16.93
C THR A 354 1.80 -3.05 -16.00
N PHE A 355 1.65 -4.35 -16.26
CA PHE A 355 2.21 -5.44 -15.44
C PHE A 355 3.72 -5.66 -15.67
N HIS A 356 4.45 -5.87 -14.58
CA HIS A 356 5.86 -6.24 -14.57
C HIS A 356 6.19 -7.13 -13.37
N ASP A 357 6.47 -8.41 -13.62
CA ASP A 357 6.76 -9.43 -12.58
C ASP A 357 8.24 -9.54 -12.19
N GLY A 358 9.14 -8.92 -12.97
CA GLY A 358 10.59 -9.00 -12.75
C GLY A 358 11.32 -9.77 -13.85
N SER A 359 10.58 -10.42 -14.75
CA SER A 359 11.14 -11.13 -15.90
C SER A 359 11.83 -10.18 -16.90
N PRO A 360 12.84 -10.67 -17.65
CA PRO A 360 13.43 -9.95 -18.77
C PRO A 360 12.39 -9.50 -19.81
N GLU A 361 11.38 -10.34 -20.08
CA GLU A 361 10.32 -10.08 -21.05
C GLU A 361 9.46 -8.88 -20.63
N ALA A 362 9.04 -8.84 -19.36
CA ALA A 362 8.31 -7.72 -18.80
C ALA A 362 9.16 -6.43 -18.82
N HIS A 363 10.47 -6.55 -18.57
CA HIS A 363 11.39 -5.43 -18.63
C HIS A 363 11.49 -4.83 -20.04
N GLN A 364 11.64 -5.68 -21.07
CA GLN A 364 11.66 -5.23 -22.46
C GLN A 364 10.35 -4.56 -22.87
N THR A 365 9.22 -5.13 -22.46
CA THR A 365 7.88 -4.56 -22.70
C THR A 365 7.76 -3.15 -22.13
N MET A 366 8.20 -2.95 -20.88
CA MET A 366 8.24 -1.62 -20.24
C MET A 366 9.12 -0.63 -21.02
N LEU A 367 10.32 -1.06 -21.45
CA LEU A 367 11.23 -0.20 -22.22
C LEU A 367 10.64 0.21 -23.57
N ALA A 368 9.98 -0.72 -24.26
CA ALA A 368 9.28 -0.44 -25.51
C ALA A 368 8.17 0.61 -25.32
N HIS A 369 7.35 0.48 -24.28
CA HIS A 369 6.30 1.44 -23.94
C HIS A 369 6.86 2.84 -23.67
N ARG A 370 7.97 2.94 -22.93
CA ARG A 370 8.64 4.21 -22.65
C ARG A 370 9.16 4.87 -23.92
N LYS A 371 9.79 4.11 -24.81
CA LYS A 371 10.28 4.60 -26.11
C LYS A 371 9.12 5.13 -26.96
N ALA A 372 8.02 4.40 -27.05
CA ALA A 372 6.82 4.81 -27.79
C ALA A 372 6.22 6.12 -27.24
N LYS A 373 6.07 6.24 -25.91
CA LYS A 373 5.55 7.45 -25.26
C LYS A 373 6.45 8.67 -25.49
N ALA A 374 7.78 8.48 -25.42
CA ALA A 374 8.75 9.54 -25.70
C ALA A 374 8.66 10.01 -27.16
N LYS A 375 8.55 9.09 -28.13
CA LYS A 375 8.36 9.41 -29.55
C LYS A 375 7.08 10.22 -29.78
N LYS A 376 5.95 9.80 -29.20
CA LYS A 376 4.67 10.52 -29.28
C LYS A 376 4.76 11.94 -28.69
N SER A 377 5.41 12.10 -27.54
CA SER A 377 5.59 13.41 -26.91
C SER A 377 6.46 14.35 -27.75
N ARG A 378 7.54 13.85 -28.37
CA ARG A 378 8.38 14.63 -29.28
C ARG A 378 7.59 15.08 -30.51
N ARG A 379 6.83 14.18 -31.12
CA ARG A 379 5.98 14.49 -32.28
C ARG A 379 4.96 15.58 -31.97
N ASN A 380 4.24 15.46 -30.85
CA ASN A 380 3.23 16.45 -30.45
C ASN A 380 3.84 17.84 -30.19
N LYS A 381 5.06 17.90 -29.62
CA LYS A 381 5.77 19.17 -29.44
C LYS A 381 6.21 19.79 -30.76
N GLY A 382 6.65 18.96 -31.72
CA GLY A 382 6.98 19.42 -33.08
C GLY A 382 5.77 20.02 -33.77
N LEU A 383 4.62 19.34 -33.73
CA LEU A 383 3.36 19.82 -34.30
C LEU A 383 2.86 21.12 -33.66
N ALA A 384 2.99 21.27 -32.34
CA ALA A 384 2.62 22.51 -31.65
C ALA A 384 3.53 23.68 -32.06
N ALA A 385 4.85 23.45 -32.17
CA ALA A 385 5.80 24.47 -32.60
C ALA A 385 5.60 24.93 -34.05
N THR A 386 5.09 24.06 -34.93
CA THR A 386 4.76 24.41 -36.33
C THR A 386 3.39 25.08 -36.48
N ALA A 387 2.54 25.06 -35.44
CA ALA A 387 1.23 25.71 -35.46
C ALA A 387 1.26 27.13 -34.84
N GLU A 388 2.34 27.45 -34.12
CA GLU A 388 2.56 28.76 -33.47
C GLU A 388 3.49 29.70 -34.27
N GLY A 389 4.07 29.22 -35.37
CA GLY A 389 4.91 30.01 -36.29
C GLY A 389 4.36 29.95 -37.69
#